data_AF-A0A2E7Y5F1-F1
#
_entry.id   AF-A0A2E7Y5F1-F1
#
_cell.length_a   1.000
_cell.length_b   1.000
_cell.length_c   1.000
_cell.angle_alpha   90.00
_cell.angle_beta   90.00
_cell.angle_gamma   90.00
#
_symmetry.space_group_name_H-M   'P 1'
#
loop_
_entity.id
_entity.type
_entity.pdbx_description
1 polymer ?
#
loop_
_entity_poly.entity_id
_entity_poly.type
_entity_poly.pdbx_seq_one_letter_code
_entity_poly.pdbx_strand_id
1 'polypeptide(L)'
;MQNAFWKIVIIVVVIGGCLWAVNPPEDRIRLGRDLSGGVSLVYSVRMPEGADRAALLDQTIRVLSERVNPQGVLDIALTPLGSNRIEVVMPLPNEEVKRLADAYRDRLDTFVVATEIKRSALERTLADGTAVATFGGGSLRGQLVADLQTAHDTALALRTSLVAAQASGDEAAINAARQAIADAEVESEGLEEELL
;
A
#
# COMPACT_ATOMS: atom_id res chain seq x y z
N MET A 1 -69.06 -22.05 -14.73
CA MET A 1 -68.25 -21.19 -13.82
C MET A 1 -66.90 -21.81 -13.39
N GLN A 2 -66.62 -23.10 -13.61
CA GLN A 2 -65.34 -23.76 -13.24
C GLN A 2 -64.09 -23.20 -13.96
N ASN A 3 -64.22 -22.79 -15.23
CA ASN A 3 -63.06 -22.33 -16.02
C ASN A 3 -62.53 -20.96 -15.58
N ALA A 4 -63.34 -20.15 -14.88
CA ALA A 4 -62.91 -18.85 -14.36
C ALA A 4 -62.06 -19.01 -13.10
N PHE A 5 -62.42 -19.95 -12.22
CA PHE A 5 -61.68 -20.22 -10.98
C PHE A 5 -60.25 -20.70 -11.26
N TRP A 6 -60.07 -21.63 -12.21
CA TRP A 6 -58.73 -22.11 -12.56
C TRP A 6 -57.83 -21.03 -13.18
N LYS A 7 -58.40 -20.13 -13.98
CA LYS A 7 -57.68 -18.96 -14.52
C LYS A 7 -57.26 -17.99 -13.41
N ILE A 8 -58.12 -17.74 -12.42
CA ILE A 8 -57.79 -16.90 -11.27
C ILE A 8 -56.65 -17.51 -10.46
N VAL A 9 -56.66 -18.83 -10.24
CA VAL A 9 -55.57 -19.52 -9.53
C VAL A 9 -54.24 -19.38 -10.27
N ILE A 10 -54.22 -19.55 -11.60
CA ILE A 10 -53.01 -19.33 -12.41
C ILE A 10 -52.51 -17.89 -12.29
N ILE A 11 -53.41 -16.91 -12.36
CA ILE A 11 -53.04 -15.49 -12.22
C ILE A 11 -52.41 -15.23 -10.85
N VAL A 12 -52.99 -15.76 -9.77
CA VAL A 12 -52.45 -15.60 -8.41
C VAL A 12 -51.08 -16.27 -8.28
N VAL A 13 -50.88 -17.45 -8.87
CA VAL A 13 -49.58 -18.14 -8.88
C VAL A 13 -48.53 -17.36 -9.66
N VAL A 14 -48.88 -16.82 -10.82
CA VAL A 14 -47.98 -16.00 -11.64
C VAL A 14 -47.63 -14.70 -10.90
N ILE A 15 -48.60 -14.02 -10.29
CA ILE A 15 -48.36 -12.81 -9.49
C ILE A 15 -47.47 -13.14 -8.28
N GLY A 16 -47.74 -14.24 -7.57
CA GLY A 16 -46.92 -14.70 -6.46
C GLY A 16 -45.48 -15.04 -6.88
N GLY A 17 -45.32 -15.69 -8.04
CA GLY A 17 -44.02 -15.99 -8.63
C GLY A 17 -43.24 -14.73 -9.03
N CYS A 18 -43.91 -13.73 -9.61
CA CYS A 18 -43.31 -12.44 -9.93
C CYS A 18 -42.90 -11.68 -8.67
N LEU A 19 -43.74 -11.64 -7.64
CA LEU A 19 -43.42 -11.00 -6.36
C LEU A 19 -42.23 -11.69 -5.68
N TRP A 20 -42.14 -13.01 -5.76
CA TRP A 20 -41.00 -13.77 -5.23
C TRP A 20 -39.72 -13.56 -6.04
N ALA A 21 -39.81 -13.42 -7.37
CA ALA A 21 -38.66 -13.17 -8.23
C ALA A 21 -38.08 -11.75 -8.05
N VAL A 22 -38.93 -10.78 -7.71
CA VAL A 22 -38.57 -9.36 -7.57
C VAL A 22 -38.05 -9.01 -6.17
N ASN A 23 -38.39 -9.78 -5.13
CA ASN A 23 -38.03 -9.46 -3.75
C ASN A 23 -36.92 -10.40 -3.22
N PRO A 24 -35.77 -9.90 -2.72
CA PRO A 24 -35.39 -8.50 -2.55
C PRO A 24 -34.80 -7.87 -3.84
N PRO A 25 -35.26 -6.66 -4.24
CA PRO A 25 -34.78 -5.99 -5.46
C PRO A 25 -33.35 -5.48 -5.33
N GLU A 26 -32.87 -5.32 -4.10
CA GLU A 26 -31.58 -4.76 -3.70
C GLU A 26 -30.40 -5.67 -4.13
N ASP A 27 -30.59 -6.98 -4.04
CA ASP A 27 -29.56 -7.98 -4.38
C ASP A 27 -29.60 -8.38 -5.87
N ARG A 28 -30.72 -8.17 -6.54
CA ARG A 28 -30.97 -8.73 -7.88
C ARG A 28 -30.85 -7.73 -9.02
N ILE A 29 -30.93 -6.43 -8.75
CA ILE A 29 -30.84 -5.39 -9.77
C ILE A 29 -29.55 -4.59 -9.55
N ARG A 30 -28.52 -4.93 -10.31
CA ARG A 30 -27.34 -4.08 -10.46
C ARG A 30 -27.76 -2.81 -11.21
N LEU A 31 -27.89 -1.72 -10.46
CA LEU A 31 -28.16 -0.40 -11.00
C LEU A 31 -27.03 -0.04 -12.00
N GLY A 32 -27.42 0.37 -13.21
CA GLY A 32 -26.48 0.78 -14.24
C GLY A 32 -25.77 2.08 -13.88
N ARG A 33 -24.68 2.39 -14.61
CA ARG A 33 -23.83 3.58 -14.43
C ARG A 33 -24.62 4.88 -14.23
N ASP A 34 -25.67 5.09 -15.01
CA ASP A 34 -26.43 6.35 -15.02
C ASP A 34 -27.34 6.51 -13.78
N LEU A 35 -27.59 5.42 -13.03
CA LEU A 35 -28.41 5.42 -11.81
C LEU A 35 -27.58 5.35 -10.52
N SER A 36 -26.41 4.71 -10.56
CA SER A 36 -25.53 4.55 -9.38
C SER A 36 -24.43 5.61 -9.28
N GLY A 37 -24.22 6.38 -10.35
CA GLY A 37 -23.02 7.19 -10.47
C GLY A 37 -21.76 6.34 -10.62
N GLY A 38 -20.61 7.01 -10.68
CA GLY A 38 -19.33 6.35 -10.89
C GLY A 38 -18.18 7.34 -10.85
N VAL A 39 -17.00 6.82 -11.21
CA VAL A 39 -15.77 7.62 -11.31
C VAL A 39 -15.22 7.51 -12.72
N SER A 40 -14.75 8.63 -13.27
CA SER A 40 -13.94 8.67 -14.48
C SER A 40 -12.50 8.98 -14.09
N LEU A 41 -11.58 8.09 -14.50
CA LEU A 41 -10.15 8.22 -14.24
C LEU A 41 -9.43 8.35 -15.58
N VAL A 42 -8.62 9.39 -15.71
CA VAL A 42 -7.82 9.63 -16.92
C VAL A 42 -6.35 9.32 -16.62
N TYR A 43 -5.82 8.31 -17.29
CA TYR A 43 -4.43 7.89 -17.14
C TYR A 43 -3.60 8.29 -18.36
N SER A 44 -2.36 8.70 -18.12
CA SER A 44 -1.37 8.95 -19.17
C SER A 44 -0.52 7.70 -19.37
N VAL A 45 -0.40 7.25 -20.63
CA VAL A 45 0.43 6.11 -21.01
C VAL A 45 1.81 6.62 -21.43
N ARG A 46 2.85 6.14 -20.76
CA ARG A 46 4.24 6.40 -21.18
C ARG A 46 4.56 5.50 -22.37
N MET A 47 4.83 6.13 -23.52
CA MET A 47 5.11 5.43 -24.77
C MET A 47 6.55 5.69 -25.20
N PRO A 48 7.26 4.69 -25.74
CA PRO A 48 8.57 4.88 -26.32
C PRO A 48 8.51 5.75 -27.59
N GLU A 49 9.59 6.46 -27.90
CA GLU A 49 9.69 7.29 -29.10
C GLU A 49 9.64 6.42 -30.37
N GLY A 50 8.90 6.88 -31.40
CA GLY A 50 8.75 6.15 -32.67
C GLY A 50 7.70 5.03 -32.66
N ALA A 51 7.04 4.75 -31.54
CA ALA A 51 5.96 3.77 -31.49
C ALA A 51 4.67 4.29 -32.14
N ASP A 52 3.91 3.37 -32.75
CA ASP A 52 2.54 3.64 -33.17
C ASP A 52 1.64 3.78 -31.94
N ARG A 53 1.33 5.03 -31.61
CA ARG A 53 0.56 5.41 -30.43
C ARG A 53 -0.85 4.81 -30.45
N ALA A 54 -1.49 4.75 -31.62
CA ALA A 54 -2.85 4.25 -31.73
C ALA A 54 -2.88 2.73 -31.49
N ALA A 55 -2.00 1.99 -32.17
CA ALA A 55 -1.91 0.54 -32.00
C ALA A 55 -1.55 0.15 -30.55
N LEU A 56 -0.63 0.90 -29.91
CA LEU A 56 -0.21 0.64 -28.54
C LEU A 56 -1.32 0.96 -27.52
N LEU A 57 -2.07 2.04 -27.71
CA LEU A 57 -3.26 2.32 -26.88
C LEU A 57 -4.30 1.21 -27.01
N ASP A 58 -4.63 0.82 -28.24
CA ASP A 58 -5.61 -0.24 -28.48
C ASP A 58 -5.18 -1.58 -27.86
N GLN A 59 -3.90 -1.94 -28.00
CA GLN A 59 -3.36 -3.13 -27.35
C GLN A 59 -3.45 -3.04 -25.82
N THR A 60 -3.10 -1.88 -25.27
CA THR A 60 -3.14 -1.65 -23.81
C THR A 60 -4.57 -1.75 -23.30
N ILE A 61 -5.53 -1.13 -23.99
CA ILE A 61 -6.96 -1.20 -23.66
C ILE A 61 -7.46 -2.65 -23.70
N ARG A 62 -7.11 -3.42 -24.74
CA ARG A 62 -7.49 -4.84 -24.83
C ARG A 62 -6.99 -5.66 -23.63
N VAL A 63 -5.71 -5.55 -23.30
CA VAL A 63 -5.11 -6.30 -22.19
C VAL A 63 -5.68 -5.86 -20.85
N LEU A 64 -5.89 -4.55 -20.64
CA LEU A 64 -6.49 -4.04 -19.41
C LEU A 64 -7.95 -4.47 -19.28
N SER A 65 -8.72 -4.46 -20.36
CA SER A 65 -10.11 -4.90 -20.37
C SER A 65 -10.22 -6.37 -19.97
N GLU A 66 -9.37 -7.23 -20.54
CA GLU A 66 -9.34 -8.66 -20.22
C GLU A 66 -8.92 -8.93 -18.76
N ARG A 67 -8.00 -8.13 -18.20
CA ARG A 67 -7.53 -8.30 -16.81
C ARG A 67 -8.53 -7.80 -15.77
N VAL A 68 -9.14 -6.64 -16.02
CA VAL A 68 -10.02 -5.98 -15.05
C VAL A 68 -11.44 -6.54 -15.14
N ASN A 69 -11.89 -6.91 -16.33
CA ASN A 69 -13.25 -7.39 -16.57
C ASN A 69 -13.26 -8.58 -17.55
N PRO A 70 -12.62 -9.72 -17.21
CA PRO A 70 -12.54 -10.88 -18.12
C PRO A 70 -13.91 -11.43 -18.50
N GLN A 71 -14.89 -11.32 -17.60
CA GLN A 71 -16.25 -11.83 -17.80
C GLN A 71 -17.19 -10.80 -18.45
N GLY A 72 -16.77 -9.54 -18.62
CA GLY A 72 -17.64 -8.49 -19.15
C GLY A 72 -18.78 -8.06 -18.19
N VAL A 73 -18.80 -8.58 -16.98
CA VAL A 73 -19.92 -8.44 -16.02
C VAL A 73 -19.88 -7.11 -15.26
N LEU A 74 -18.70 -6.49 -15.19
CA LEU A 74 -18.54 -5.15 -14.62
C LEU A 74 -18.78 -4.13 -15.73
N ASP A 75 -19.66 -3.14 -15.53
CA ASP A 75 -19.97 -2.09 -16.53
C ASP A 75 -18.81 -1.06 -16.63
N ILE A 76 -17.60 -1.55 -16.91
CA ILE A 76 -16.35 -0.78 -16.96
C ILE A 76 -16.05 -0.47 -18.42
N ALA A 77 -15.94 0.81 -18.74
CA ALA A 77 -15.57 1.29 -20.08
C ALA A 77 -14.14 1.82 -20.10
N LEU A 78 -13.37 1.37 -21.09
CA LEU A 78 -11.99 1.79 -21.35
C LEU A 78 -11.95 2.43 -22.74
N THR A 79 -11.74 3.74 -22.80
CA THR A 79 -11.79 4.51 -24.05
C THR A 79 -10.47 5.27 -24.26
N PRO A 80 -9.88 5.26 -25.48
CA PRO A 80 -8.70 6.07 -25.76
C PRO A 80 -9.08 7.56 -25.77
N LEU A 81 -8.26 8.39 -25.13
CA LEU A 81 -8.44 9.84 -25.07
C LEU A 81 -7.20 10.54 -25.65
N GLY A 82 -7.34 11.14 -26.82
CA GLY A 82 -6.24 11.81 -27.52
C GLY A 82 -5.15 10.83 -27.98
N SER A 83 -3.88 11.23 -27.89
CA SER A 83 -2.73 10.47 -28.43
C SER A 83 -1.95 9.67 -27.39
N ASN A 84 -2.21 9.85 -26.10
CA ASN A 84 -1.44 9.19 -25.04
C ASN A 84 -2.22 8.96 -23.74
N ARG A 85 -3.55 9.04 -23.75
CA ARG A 85 -4.36 8.85 -22.54
C ARG A 85 -5.42 7.79 -22.73
N ILE A 86 -5.83 7.19 -21.62
CA ILE A 86 -6.93 6.24 -21.54
C ILE A 86 -7.88 6.76 -20.45
N GLU A 87 -9.14 6.91 -20.80
CA GLU A 87 -10.22 7.14 -19.84
C GLU A 87 -10.78 5.80 -19.37
N VAL A 88 -10.86 5.63 -18.06
CA VAL A 88 -11.40 4.46 -17.38
C VAL A 88 -12.63 4.90 -16.60
N VAL A 89 -13.81 4.46 -17.02
CA VAL A 89 -15.07 4.75 -16.35
C VAL A 89 -15.51 3.52 -15.58
N MET A 90 -15.70 3.67 -14.28
CA MET A 90 -16.13 2.58 -13.39
C MET A 90 -17.41 2.96 -12.63
N PRO A 91 -18.33 2.02 -12.42
CA PRO A 91 -19.50 2.23 -11.58
C PRO A 91 -19.11 2.33 -10.11
N LEU A 92 -20.01 2.86 -9.28
CA LEU A 92 -19.81 2.91 -7.84
C LEU A 92 -19.65 1.48 -7.25
N PRO A 93 -18.67 1.24 -6.35
CA PRO A 93 -18.50 -0.07 -5.72
C PRO A 93 -19.69 -0.41 -4.81
N ASN A 94 -20.04 -1.70 -4.77
CA ASN A 94 -21.01 -2.22 -3.81
C ASN A 94 -20.44 -2.25 -2.39
N GLU A 95 -21.31 -2.41 -1.38
CA GLU A 95 -20.89 -2.43 0.04
C GLU A 95 -19.90 -3.57 0.35
N GLU A 96 -20.03 -4.70 -0.33
CA GLU A 96 -19.08 -5.81 -0.17
C GLU A 96 -17.67 -5.44 -0.63
N VAL A 97 -17.53 -4.82 -1.81
CA VAL A 97 -16.25 -4.34 -2.35
C VAL A 97 -15.66 -3.27 -1.44
N LYS A 98 -16.48 -2.34 -0.90
CA LYS A 98 -16.01 -1.34 0.07
C LYS A 98 -15.42 -2.02 1.31
N ARG A 99 -16.15 -2.96 1.91
CA ARG A 99 -15.69 -3.73 3.08
C ARG A 99 -14.40 -4.50 2.81
N LEU A 100 -14.28 -5.14 1.64
CA LEU A 100 -13.07 -5.85 1.25
C LEU A 100 -11.88 -4.89 1.04
N ALA A 101 -12.12 -3.72 0.45
CA ALA A 101 -11.09 -2.71 0.26
C ALA A 101 -10.60 -2.15 1.61
N ASP A 102 -11.50 -1.92 2.56
CA ASP A 102 -11.14 -1.48 3.92
C ASP A 102 -10.31 -2.54 4.63
N ALA A 103 -10.74 -3.81 4.61
CA ALA A 103 -9.97 -4.91 5.20
C ALA A 103 -8.58 -5.07 4.56
N TYR A 104 -8.45 -4.82 3.26
CA TYR A 104 -7.14 -4.80 2.59
C TYR A 104 -6.27 -3.64 3.09
N ARG A 105 -6.83 -2.43 3.19
CA ARG A 105 -6.11 -1.24 3.68
C ARG A 105 -5.62 -1.44 5.11
N ASP A 106 -6.46 -1.98 5.99
CA ASP A 106 -6.09 -2.23 7.39
C ASP A 106 -4.91 -3.22 7.50
N ARG A 107 -4.93 -4.27 6.69
CA ARG A 107 -3.82 -5.24 6.62
C ARG A 107 -2.55 -4.62 6.05
N LEU A 108 -2.68 -3.79 5.01
CA LEU A 108 -1.56 -3.08 4.43
C LEU A 108 -0.94 -2.12 5.43
N ASP A 109 -1.74 -1.34 6.15
CA ASP A 109 -1.28 -0.42 7.18
C ASP A 109 -0.57 -1.16 8.31
N THR A 110 -1.16 -2.25 8.80
CA THR A 110 -0.52 -3.11 9.82
C THR A 110 0.82 -3.66 9.33
N PHE A 111 0.90 -4.09 8.07
CA PHE A 111 2.13 -4.60 7.48
C PHE A 111 3.19 -3.51 7.34
N VAL A 112 2.80 -2.32 6.86
CA VAL A 112 3.70 -1.18 6.72
C VAL A 112 4.23 -0.76 8.09
N VAL A 113 3.37 -0.61 9.10
CA VAL A 113 3.79 -0.26 10.47
C VAL A 113 4.74 -1.30 11.07
N ALA A 114 4.53 -2.60 10.80
CA ALA A 114 5.40 -3.65 11.31
C ALA A 114 6.76 -3.73 10.59
N THR A 115 6.85 -3.25 9.35
CA THR A 115 8.06 -3.36 8.52
C THR A 115 8.85 -2.06 8.45
N GLU A 116 8.20 -0.91 8.56
CA GLU A 116 8.81 0.41 8.53
C GLU A 116 9.51 0.71 9.86
N ILE A 117 10.82 0.88 9.82
CA ILE A 117 11.58 1.44 10.94
C ILE A 117 11.61 2.95 10.74
N LYS A 118 10.84 3.68 11.54
CA LYS A 118 10.89 5.15 11.52
C LYS A 118 12.21 5.60 12.15
N ARG A 119 12.95 6.49 11.47
CA ARG A 119 14.18 7.11 12.00
C ARG A 119 14.03 7.58 13.45
N SER A 120 12.96 8.32 13.75
CA SER A 120 12.71 8.84 15.11
C SER A 120 12.43 7.77 16.16
N ALA A 121 11.93 6.61 15.77
CA ALA A 121 11.75 5.47 16.69
C ALA A 121 13.08 4.74 16.90
N LEU A 122 13.87 4.57 15.83
CA LEU A 122 15.21 3.99 15.88
C LEU A 122 16.14 4.79 16.79
N GLU A 123 16.28 6.10 16.56
CA GLU A 123 17.08 7.01 17.38
C GLU A 123 16.71 6.92 18.86
N ARG A 124 15.41 6.91 19.17
CA ARG A 124 14.93 6.77 20.56
C ARG A 124 15.36 5.43 21.16
N THR A 125 15.15 4.33 20.45
CA THR A 125 15.51 3.00 20.95
C THR A 125 17.01 2.78 21.05
N LEU A 126 17.83 3.44 20.21
CA LEU A 126 19.29 3.44 20.30
C LEU A 126 19.75 4.14 21.57
N ALA A 127 19.20 5.32 21.84
CA ALA A 127 19.48 6.06 23.07
C ALA A 127 19.05 5.30 24.34
N ASP A 128 17.93 4.56 24.27
CA ASP A 128 17.42 3.74 25.37
C ASP A 128 18.13 2.36 25.48
N GLY A 129 19.01 2.00 24.53
CA GLY A 129 19.67 0.69 24.50
C GLY A 129 18.75 -0.50 24.18
N THR A 130 17.57 -0.25 23.61
CA THR A 130 16.53 -1.25 23.35
C THR A 130 16.31 -1.52 21.85
N ALA A 131 17.15 -0.98 20.96
CA ALA A 131 17.00 -1.12 19.52
C ALA A 131 17.01 -2.59 19.08
N VAL A 132 17.93 -3.40 19.61
CA VAL A 132 18.04 -4.84 19.30
C VAL A 132 16.81 -5.62 19.77
N ALA A 133 16.21 -5.25 20.90
CA ALA A 133 15.00 -5.90 21.41
C ALA A 133 13.74 -5.53 20.59
N THR A 134 13.71 -4.32 20.02
CA THR A 134 12.54 -3.77 19.32
C THR A 134 12.56 -4.07 17.82
N PHE A 135 13.71 -3.88 17.18
CA PHE A 135 13.89 -3.98 15.72
C PHE A 135 14.83 -5.12 15.29
N GLY A 136 15.51 -5.76 16.25
CA GLY A 136 16.42 -6.86 16.00
C GLY A 136 15.71 -8.18 15.68
N GLY A 137 16.51 -9.23 15.47
CA GLY A 137 16.04 -10.57 15.12
C GLY A 137 17.10 -11.37 14.37
N GLY A 138 16.77 -12.59 13.94
CA GLY A 138 17.70 -13.47 13.21
C GLY A 138 17.88 -13.15 11.72
N SER A 139 17.27 -12.06 11.22
CA SER A 139 17.41 -11.63 9.83
C SER A 139 18.67 -10.78 9.64
N LEU A 140 19.10 -10.60 8.39
CA LEU A 140 20.19 -9.67 8.04
C LEU A 140 19.94 -8.26 8.59
N ARG A 141 18.69 -7.78 8.49
CA ARG A 141 18.29 -6.50 9.08
C ARG A 141 18.47 -6.47 10.60
N GLY A 142 18.15 -7.57 11.28
CA GLY A 142 18.33 -7.68 12.73
C GLY A 142 19.79 -7.65 13.16
N GLN A 143 20.70 -8.16 12.33
CA GLN A 143 22.15 -8.06 12.52
C GLN A 143 22.62 -6.60 12.37
N LEU A 144 22.17 -5.90 11.32
CA LEU A 144 22.47 -4.48 11.13
C LEU A 144 22.03 -3.61 12.33
N VAL A 145 20.87 -3.89 12.94
CA VAL A 145 20.43 -3.19 14.17
C VAL A 145 21.39 -3.46 15.35
N ALA A 146 21.91 -4.68 15.47
CA ALA A 146 22.85 -5.04 16.53
C ALA A 146 24.21 -4.38 16.34
N ASP A 147 24.69 -4.32 15.10
CA ASP A 147 25.93 -3.63 14.73
C ASP A 147 25.79 -2.13 14.98
N LEU A 148 24.64 -1.53 14.60
CA LEU A 148 24.33 -0.13 14.85
C LEU A 148 24.30 0.21 16.35
N GLN A 149 23.66 -0.64 17.18
CA GLN A 149 23.66 -0.44 18.64
C GLN A 149 25.09 -0.49 19.20
N THR A 150 25.91 -1.44 18.73
CA THR A 150 27.30 -1.58 19.18
C THR A 150 28.14 -0.37 18.78
N ALA A 151 27.98 0.15 17.57
CA ALA A 151 28.65 1.36 17.10
C ALA A 151 28.21 2.58 17.92
N HIS A 152 26.92 2.72 18.21
CA HIS A 152 26.38 3.81 19.03
C HIS A 152 26.92 3.79 20.46
N ASP A 153 26.93 2.63 21.10
CA ASP A 153 27.46 2.44 22.46
C ASP A 153 28.97 2.75 22.51
N THR A 154 29.70 2.38 21.46
CA THR A 154 31.13 2.69 21.30
C THR A 154 31.36 4.20 21.20
N ALA A 155 30.57 4.91 20.38
CA ALA A 155 30.65 6.37 20.28
C ALA A 155 30.37 7.06 21.62
N LEU A 156 29.39 6.57 22.40
CA LEU A 156 29.09 7.05 23.76
C LEU A 156 30.24 6.83 24.75
N ALA A 157 30.88 5.65 24.71
CA ALA A 157 32.05 5.34 25.53
C ALA A 157 33.25 6.22 25.16
N LEU A 158 33.47 6.47 23.88
CA LEU A 158 34.53 7.35 23.41
C LEU A 158 34.29 8.81 23.82
N ARG A 159 33.05 9.30 23.71
CA ARG A 159 32.67 10.65 24.20
C ARG A 159 32.92 10.82 25.69
N THR A 160 32.59 9.82 26.51
CA THR A 160 32.89 9.87 27.95
C THR A 160 34.40 9.84 28.22
N SER A 161 35.17 9.07 27.44
CA SER A 161 36.64 9.07 27.52
C SER A 161 37.28 10.41 27.12
N LEU A 162 36.69 11.12 26.15
CA LEU A 162 37.14 12.45 25.72
C LEU A 162 37.00 13.47 26.86
N VAL A 163 35.87 13.47 27.58
CA VAL A 163 35.68 14.36 28.73
C VAL A 163 36.73 14.10 29.82
N ALA A 164 37.06 12.83 30.07
CA ALA A 164 38.14 12.46 31.00
C ALA A 164 39.53 12.90 30.49
N ALA A 165 39.81 12.75 29.19
CA ALA A 165 41.06 13.18 28.57
C ALA A 165 41.21 14.71 28.57
N GLN A 166 40.12 15.46 28.33
CA GLN A 166 40.09 16.92 28.43
C GLN A 166 40.43 17.42 29.83
N ALA A 167 40.01 16.70 30.87
CA ALA A 167 40.37 17.02 32.25
C ALA A 167 41.87 16.83 32.56
N SER A 168 42.56 15.96 31.81
CA SER A 168 44.00 15.72 31.97
C SER A 168 44.91 16.71 31.24
N GLY A 169 44.37 17.46 30.25
CA GLY A 169 45.10 18.50 29.52
C GLY A 169 46.09 18.00 28.45
N ASP A 170 46.12 16.71 28.13
CA ASP A 170 46.99 16.13 27.09
C ASP A 170 46.38 16.32 25.68
N GLU A 171 46.95 17.23 24.88
CA GLU A 171 46.48 17.52 23.51
C GLU A 171 46.59 16.31 22.56
N ALA A 172 47.60 15.43 22.73
CA ALA A 172 47.76 14.27 21.87
C ALA A 172 46.66 13.24 22.15
N ALA A 173 46.35 13.00 23.42
CA ALA A 173 45.25 12.14 23.84
C ALA A 173 43.88 12.70 23.41
N ILE A 174 43.67 14.02 23.50
CA ILE A 174 42.44 14.69 23.06
C ILE A 174 42.25 14.53 21.54
N ASN A 175 43.29 14.71 20.74
CA ASN A 175 43.19 14.59 19.28
C ASN A 175 42.95 13.13 18.85
N ALA A 176 43.62 12.16 19.47
CA ALA A 176 43.36 10.74 19.22
C ALA A 176 41.93 10.34 19.57
N ALA A 177 41.41 10.81 20.71
CA ALA A 177 40.03 10.56 21.12
C ALA A 177 39.01 11.21 20.17
N ARG A 178 39.27 12.43 19.68
CA ARG A 178 38.41 13.08 18.67
C ARG A 178 38.35 12.32 17.36
N GLN A 179 39.49 11.84 16.87
CA GLN A 179 39.54 11.05 15.64
C GLN A 179 38.75 9.75 15.80
N ALA A 180 38.94 9.04 16.92
CA ALA A 180 38.21 7.81 17.20
C ALA A 180 36.69 8.04 17.29
N ILE A 181 36.24 9.16 17.86
CA ILE A 181 34.81 9.53 17.88
C ILE A 181 34.29 9.78 16.47
N ALA A 182 35.03 10.53 15.65
CA ALA A 182 34.62 10.83 14.28
C ALA A 182 34.48 9.55 13.44
N ASP A 183 35.44 8.63 13.56
CA ASP A 183 35.41 7.35 12.84
C ASP A 183 34.20 6.50 13.28
N ALA A 184 33.92 6.44 14.60
CA ALA A 184 32.77 5.71 15.14
C ALA A 184 31.41 6.33 14.78
N GLU A 185 31.33 7.66 14.72
CA GLU A 185 30.11 8.37 14.31
C GLU A 185 29.79 8.11 12.82
N VAL A 186 30.80 8.15 11.96
CA VAL A 186 30.64 7.83 10.52
C VAL A 186 30.18 6.39 10.32
N GLU A 187 30.74 5.44 11.07
CA GLU A 187 30.30 4.05 11.02
C GLU A 187 28.83 3.89 11.44
N SER A 188 28.41 4.59 12.52
CA SER A 188 27.03 4.56 12.98
C SER A 188 26.05 5.18 11.98
N GLU A 189 26.42 6.30 11.34
CA GLU A 189 25.60 6.97 10.34
C GLU A 189 25.47 6.12 9.06
N GLY A 190 26.56 5.47 8.63
CA GLY A 190 26.52 4.54 7.50
C GLY A 190 25.60 3.34 7.73
N LEU A 191 25.64 2.76 8.94
CA LEU A 191 24.74 1.66 9.31
C LEU A 191 23.28 2.12 9.43
N GLU A 192 23.03 3.37 9.81
CA GLU A 192 21.68 3.94 9.83
C GLU A 192 21.13 4.12 8.41
N GLU A 193 21.95 4.64 7.47
CA GLU A 193 21.55 4.80 6.07
C GLU A 193 21.26 3.48 5.37
N GLU A 194 22.00 2.41 5.68
CA GLU A 194 21.74 1.08 5.11
C GLU A 194 20.43 0.45 5.63
N LEU A 195 19.94 0.91 6.79
CA LEU A 195 18.79 0.34 7.47
C LEU A 195 17.44 0.99 7.07
N LEU A 196 17.47 2.24 6.59
CA LEU A 196 16.30 3.06 6.25
C LEU A 196 16.01 3.08 4.74
#